data_AF-A0A839UN46-F1
#
_entry.id   AF-A0A839UN46-F1
#
_cell.length_a   1.000
_cell.length_b   1.000
_cell.length_c   1.000
_cell.angle_alpha   90.00
_cell.angle_beta   90.00
_cell.angle_gamma   90.00
#
_symmetry.space_group_name_H-M   'P 1'
#
loop_
_entity.id
_entity.type
_entity.pdbx_description
1 polymer ?
#
loop_
_entity_poly.entity_id
_entity_poly.type
_entity_poly.pdbx_seq_one_letter_code
_entity_poly.pdbx_strand_id
1 'polypeptide(L)'
;MLTVLTCLLLGGVIGAFMMFALRPQEKINRELESQLMEAESRLREYQQEVTQHFVDTSQLINNLTRSYRDVHEHLAASAMKLGNADLSRQIAQAGDGKLLEQPKEPAPEDIKPPTDWAPKVPGKQGTLSESYGLEEDPTEEDETLVIQRHQA
;
A
#
# COMPACT_ATOMS: atom_id res chain seq x y z
N MET A 1 48.26 8.42 -65.32
CA MET A 1 46.87 8.11 -65.71
C MET A 1 46.40 6.77 -65.12
N LEU A 2 47.09 5.65 -65.39
CA LEU A 2 46.69 4.33 -64.87
C LEU A 2 46.66 4.24 -63.32
N THR A 3 47.67 4.82 -62.65
CA THR A 3 47.78 4.82 -61.16
C THR A 3 46.70 5.63 -60.47
N VAL A 4 46.25 6.72 -61.10
CA VAL A 4 45.15 7.55 -60.59
C VAL A 4 43.84 6.77 -60.68
N LEU A 5 43.64 6.05 -61.78
CA LEU A 5 42.45 5.23 -62.01
C LEU A 5 42.34 4.07 -61.00
N THR A 6 43.46 3.38 -60.71
CA THR A 6 43.46 2.29 -59.74
C THR A 6 43.24 2.78 -58.31
N CYS A 7 43.83 3.92 -57.94
CA CYS A 7 43.62 4.53 -56.63
C CYS A 7 42.17 4.99 -56.45
N LEU A 8 41.55 5.55 -57.50
CA LEU A 8 40.16 5.98 -57.49
C LEU A 8 39.20 4.78 -57.38
N LEU A 9 39.48 3.68 -58.08
CA LEU A 9 38.70 2.45 -57.97
C LEU A 9 38.80 1.83 -56.57
N LEU A 10 40.01 1.68 -56.02
CA LEU A 10 40.19 1.13 -54.67
C LEU A 10 39.56 2.04 -53.61
N GLY A 11 39.79 3.34 -53.69
CA GLY A 11 39.23 4.32 -52.76
C GLY A 11 37.70 4.36 -52.83
N GLY A 12 37.12 4.27 -54.03
CA GLY A 12 35.67 4.24 -54.22
C GLY A 12 35.02 2.98 -53.63
N VAL A 13 35.65 1.81 -53.82
CA VAL A 13 35.15 0.55 -53.23
C VAL A 13 35.24 0.58 -51.71
N ILE A 14 36.37 1.01 -51.15
CA ILE A 14 36.56 1.10 -49.70
C ILE A 14 35.62 2.15 -49.09
N GLY A 15 35.48 3.31 -49.73
CA GLY A 15 34.57 4.37 -49.28
C GLY A 15 33.10 3.94 -49.32
N ALA A 16 32.67 3.25 -50.38
CA ALA A 16 31.33 2.70 -50.49
C ALA A 16 31.07 1.61 -49.43
N PHE A 17 32.05 0.74 -49.19
CA PHE A 17 31.97 -0.30 -48.16
C PHE A 17 31.86 0.31 -46.76
N MET A 18 32.68 1.32 -46.47
CA MET A 18 32.64 2.05 -45.20
C MET A 18 31.28 2.73 -45.00
N MET A 19 30.76 3.42 -46.02
CA MET A 19 29.44 4.07 -45.93
C MET A 19 28.33 3.05 -45.68
N PHE A 20 28.38 1.88 -46.32
CA PHE A 20 27.40 0.81 -46.09
C PHE A 20 27.50 0.23 -44.68
N ALA A 21 28.72 0.11 -44.14
CA ALA A 21 28.97 -0.38 -42.79
C ALA A 21 28.52 0.58 -41.69
N LEU A 22 28.52 1.91 -41.93
CA LEU A 22 28.06 2.91 -40.95
C LEU A 22 26.53 3.15 -40.94
N ARG A 23 25.82 2.88 -42.04
CA ARG A 23 24.34 3.00 -42.13
C ARG A 23 23.50 2.27 -41.05
N PRO A 24 23.87 1.10 -40.51
CA PRO A 24 23.08 0.45 -39.46
C PRO A 24 23.00 1.26 -38.15
N GLN A 25 23.96 2.15 -37.85
CA GLN A 25 23.90 2.94 -36.61
C GLN A 25 22.70 3.90 -36.56
N GLU A 26 22.31 4.52 -37.68
CA GLU A 26 21.17 5.44 -37.68
C GLU A 26 19.85 4.74 -37.38
N LYS A 27 19.70 3.48 -37.81
CA LYS A 27 18.51 2.67 -37.51
C LYS A 27 18.42 2.34 -36.02
N ILE A 28 19.55 1.98 -35.41
CA ILE A 28 19.64 1.66 -33.98
C ILE A 28 19.33 2.89 -33.12
N ASN A 29 19.88 4.05 -33.48
CA ASN A 29 19.62 5.29 -32.75
C ASN A 29 18.14 5.70 -32.82
N ARG A 30 17.51 5.59 -34.00
CA ARG A 30 16.09 5.90 -34.18
C ARG A 30 15.17 4.96 -33.39
N GLU A 31 15.53 3.67 -33.35
CA GLU A 31 14.82 2.67 -32.55
C GLU A 31 14.93 2.98 -31.05
N LEU A 32 16.13 3.34 -30.58
CA LEU A 32 16.35 3.71 -29.18
C LEU A 32 15.59 4.98 -28.78
N GLU A 33 15.56 5.99 -29.66
CA GLU A 33 14.77 7.21 -29.49
C GLU A 33 13.27 6.91 -29.43
N SER A 34 12.78 6.00 -30.28
CA SER A 34 11.38 5.55 -30.25
C SER A 34 11.04 4.86 -28.93
N GLN A 35 11.90 3.98 -28.42
CA GLN A 35 11.70 3.30 -27.14
C GLN A 35 11.68 4.29 -25.98
N LEU A 36 12.56 5.29 -25.99
CA LEU A 36 12.59 6.35 -24.98
C LEU A 36 11.27 7.13 -25.01
N MET A 37 10.84 7.58 -26.19
CA MET A 37 9.60 8.33 -26.36
C MET A 37 8.38 7.52 -25.92
N GLU A 38 8.35 6.23 -26.23
CA GLU A 38 7.29 5.31 -25.80
C GLU A 38 7.28 5.13 -24.27
N ALA A 39 8.44 4.90 -23.65
CA ALA A 39 8.55 4.75 -22.20
C ALA A 39 8.11 6.00 -21.45
N GLU A 40 8.53 7.18 -21.92
CA GLU A 40 8.07 8.45 -21.36
C GLU A 40 6.57 8.66 -21.54
N SER A 41 6.01 8.27 -22.70
CA SER A 41 4.57 8.35 -22.93
C SER A 41 3.80 7.48 -21.95
N ARG A 42 4.22 6.23 -21.76
CA ARG A 42 3.62 5.30 -20.80
C ARG A 42 3.71 5.82 -19.37
N LEU A 43 4.83 6.45 -19.00
CA LEU A 43 4.99 7.06 -17.68
C LEU A 43 4.00 8.21 -17.47
N ARG A 44 3.85 9.09 -18.46
CA ARG A 44 2.89 10.21 -18.41
C ARG A 44 1.45 9.70 -18.30
N GLU A 45 1.11 8.69 -19.08
CA GLU A 45 -0.22 8.08 -19.09
C GLU A 45 -0.55 7.43 -17.74
N TYR A 46 0.40 6.66 -17.18
CA TYR A 46 0.28 6.09 -15.84
C TYR A 46 0.11 7.17 -14.75
N GLN A 47 0.92 8.23 -14.79
CA GLN A 47 0.79 9.34 -13.84
C GLN A 47 -0.58 10.02 -13.91
N GLN A 48 -1.12 10.17 -15.13
CA GLN A 48 -2.45 10.73 -15.35
C GLN A 48 -3.54 9.79 -14.80
N GLU A 49 -3.45 8.49 -15.08
CA GLU A 49 -4.40 7.48 -14.61
C GLU A 49 -4.44 7.41 -13.08
N VAL A 50 -3.28 7.38 -12.42
CA VAL A 50 -3.19 7.39 -10.96
C VAL A 50 -3.80 8.67 -10.38
N THR A 51 -3.52 9.82 -10.99
CA THR A 51 -4.08 11.10 -10.56
C THR A 51 -5.60 11.08 -10.66
N GLN A 52 -6.14 10.56 -11.76
CA GLN A 52 -7.58 10.43 -11.97
C GLN A 52 -8.21 9.50 -10.91
N HIS A 53 -7.58 8.36 -10.63
CA HIS A 53 -8.04 7.44 -9.58
C HIS A 53 -8.09 8.10 -8.21
N PHE A 54 -7.11 8.95 -7.85
CA PHE A 54 -7.14 9.69 -6.59
C PHE A 54 -8.26 10.73 -6.54
N VAL A 55 -8.54 11.42 -7.64
CA VAL A 55 -9.68 12.34 -7.73
C VAL A 55 -10.98 11.58 -7.52
N ASP A 56 -11.22 10.49 -8.26
CA ASP A 56 -12.46 9.71 -8.17
C ASP A 56 -12.63 9.10 -6.77
N THR A 57 -11.55 8.56 -6.20
CA THR A 57 -11.54 8.01 -4.84
C THR A 57 -11.85 9.08 -3.79
N SER A 58 -11.28 10.29 -3.93
CA SER A 58 -11.56 11.39 -2.99
C SER A 58 -13.04 11.79 -3.00
N GLN A 59 -13.68 11.77 -4.17
CA GLN A 59 -15.11 12.03 -4.30
C GLN A 59 -15.94 10.95 -3.62
N LEU A 60 -15.57 9.67 -3.82
CA LEU A 60 -16.24 8.53 -3.21
C LEU A 60 -16.12 8.55 -1.68
N ILE A 61 -14.92 8.84 -1.15
CA ILE A 61 -14.69 9.00 0.30
C ILE A 61 -15.51 10.15 0.87
N ASN A 62 -15.59 11.29 0.18
CA ASN A 62 -16.41 12.41 0.62
C ASN A 62 -17.90 12.05 0.66
N ASN A 63 -18.40 11.30 -0.34
CA ASN A 63 -19.77 10.80 -0.34
C ASN A 63 -20.02 9.84 0.84
N LEU A 64 -19.10 8.90 1.08
CA LEU A 64 -19.18 8.00 2.23
C LEU A 64 -19.20 8.78 3.56
N THR A 65 -18.35 9.80 3.69
CA THR A 65 -18.28 10.64 4.88
C THR A 65 -19.60 11.38 5.13
N ARG A 66 -20.25 11.87 4.06
CA ARG A 66 -21.58 12.50 4.15
C ARG A 66 -22.62 11.48 4.61
N SER A 67 -22.70 10.32 3.97
CA SER A 67 -23.63 9.26 4.36
C SER A 67 -23.42 8.79 5.81
N TYR A 68 -22.18 8.70 6.27
CA TYR A 68 -21.87 8.38 7.67
C TYR A 68 -22.42 9.44 8.63
N ARG A 69 -22.24 10.73 8.33
CA ARG A 69 -22.81 11.83 9.12
C ARG A 69 -24.33 11.79 9.12
N ASP A 70 -24.96 11.56 7.99
CA ASP A 70 -26.43 11.49 7.86
C ASP A 70 -27.00 10.35 8.71
N VAL A 71 -26.35 9.18 8.70
CA VAL A 71 -26.73 8.05 9.56
C VAL A 71 -26.60 8.43 11.04
N HIS A 72 -25.49 9.05 11.43
CA HIS A 72 -25.28 9.48 12.81
C HIS A 72 -26.31 10.52 13.27
N GLU A 73 -26.63 11.50 12.42
CA GLU A 73 -27.66 12.51 12.70
C GLU A 73 -29.04 11.84 12.85
N HIS A 74 -29.37 10.90 11.97
CA HIS A 74 -30.62 10.15 12.04
C HIS A 74 -30.73 9.31 13.32
N LEU A 75 -29.63 8.68 13.75
CA LEU A 75 -29.57 7.94 15.00
C LEU A 75 -29.72 8.87 16.21
N ALA A 76 -29.05 10.02 16.23
CA ALA A 76 -29.17 11.01 17.29
C ALA A 76 -30.61 11.55 17.39
N ALA A 77 -31.21 11.92 16.25
CA ALA A 77 -32.60 12.37 16.18
C ALA A 77 -33.58 11.28 16.66
N SER A 78 -33.36 10.03 16.27
CA SER A 78 -34.17 8.88 16.71
C SER A 78 -34.01 8.60 18.19
N ALA A 79 -32.79 8.66 18.73
CA ALA A 79 -32.53 8.51 20.16
C ALA A 79 -33.22 9.59 20.98
N MET A 80 -33.20 10.85 20.54
CA MET A 80 -33.95 11.93 21.19
C MET A 80 -35.46 11.71 21.13
N LYS A 81 -35.98 11.31 19.97
CA LYS A 81 -37.41 11.05 19.77
C LYS A 81 -37.92 9.90 20.63
N LEU A 82 -37.23 8.76 20.61
CA LEU A 82 -37.62 7.57 21.37
C LEU A 82 -37.32 7.72 22.86
N GLY A 83 -36.21 8.38 23.24
CA GLY A 83 -35.76 8.48 24.62
C GLY A 83 -36.54 9.47 25.48
N ASN A 84 -37.08 10.57 24.91
CA ASN A 84 -37.55 11.69 25.73
C ASN A 84 -39.03 11.60 26.17
N ALA A 85 -39.94 11.19 25.29
CA ALA A 85 -41.38 11.30 25.57
C ALA A 85 -42.11 9.96 25.60
N ASP A 86 -41.82 9.06 24.67
CA ASP A 86 -42.52 7.78 24.60
C ASP A 86 -41.93 6.75 25.59
N LEU A 87 -40.61 6.68 25.74
CA LEU A 87 -39.97 5.81 26.72
C LEU A 87 -40.24 6.26 28.16
N SER A 88 -40.19 7.57 28.45
CA SER A 88 -40.50 8.09 29.79
C SER A 88 -41.97 7.86 30.17
N ARG A 89 -42.91 7.99 29.23
CA ARG A 89 -44.33 7.65 29.44
C ARG A 89 -44.55 6.14 29.57
N GLN A 90 -43.87 5.33 28.77
CA GLN A 90 -44.01 3.88 28.80
C GLN A 90 -43.36 3.29 30.06
N ILE A 91 -42.24 3.84 30.53
CA ILE A 91 -41.63 3.50 31.84
C ILE A 91 -42.51 4.02 32.99
N ALA A 92 -43.09 5.22 32.92
CA ALA A 92 -44.00 5.70 33.95
C ALA A 92 -45.30 4.87 34.02
N GLN A 93 -45.77 4.32 32.89
CA GLN A 93 -46.94 3.46 32.83
C GLN A 93 -46.63 2.00 33.20
N ALA A 94 -45.43 1.51 32.92
CA ALA A 94 -44.99 0.13 33.21
C ALA A 94 -44.24 -0.01 34.54
N GLY A 95 -43.77 1.09 35.12
CA GLY A 95 -42.86 1.15 36.26
C GLY A 95 -43.58 1.38 37.58
N ASP A 96 -44.09 0.29 38.13
CA ASP A 96 -44.13 0.09 39.58
C ASP A 96 -42.66 -0.06 40.08
N GLY A 97 -42.00 1.09 40.28
CA GLY A 97 -40.93 1.34 41.26
C GLY A 97 -39.57 0.61 41.23
N LYS A 98 -39.29 -0.39 40.38
CA LYS A 98 -38.14 -1.31 40.65
C LYS A 98 -37.04 -1.46 39.58
N LEU A 99 -36.85 -0.51 38.65
CA LEU A 99 -35.87 -0.67 37.55
C LEU A 99 -34.79 0.42 37.42
N LEU A 100 -34.66 1.33 38.39
CA LEU A 100 -33.59 2.34 38.38
C LEU A 100 -32.26 1.82 38.99
N GLU A 101 -31.94 0.54 38.80
CA GLU A 101 -30.62 0.00 39.14
C GLU A 101 -29.65 0.34 37.98
N GLN A 102 -28.85 1.38 38.19
CA GLN A 102 -27.87 1.91 37.23
C GLN A 102 -26.83 0.82 36.88
N PRO A 103 -26.62 0.46 35.60
CA PRO A 103 -25.54 -0.44 35.22
C PRO A 103 -24.19 0.22 35.48
N LYS A 104 -23.41 -0.37 36.39
CA LYS A 104 -22.01 -0.02 36.63
C LYS A 104 -21.21 -0.27 35.35
N GLU A 105 -20.67 0.78 34.73
CA GLU A 105 -19.77 0.63 33.60
C GLU A 105 -18.57 -0.26 34.00
N PRO A 106 -18.24 -1.31 33.22
CA PRO A 106 -16.98 -2.00 33.39
C PRO A 106 -15.85 -1.03 33.02
N ALA A 107 -14.83 -0.97 33.88
CA ALA A 107 -13.63 -0.16 33.67
C ALA A 107 -13.00 -0.46 32.30
N PRO A 108 -12.34 0.52 31.66
CA PRO A 108 -11.70 0.31 30.36
C PRO A 108 -10.48 -0.60 30.54
N GLU A 109 -10.68 -1.91 30.46
CA GLU A 109 -9.58 -2.83 30.25
C GLU A 109 -9.10 -2.69 28.80
N ASP A 110 -8.01 -1.93 28.65
CA ASP A 110 -6.95 -2.10 27.65
C ASP A 110 -7.40 -2.56 26.25
N ILE A 111 -8.22 -1.75 25.59
CA ILE A 111 -8.35 -1.82 24.12
C ILE A 111 -7.05 -1.25 23.53
N LYS A 112 -6.00 -2.07 23.44
CA LYS A 112 -4.76 -1.69 22.75
C LYS A 112 -4.94 -1.87 21.24
N PRO A 113 -4.61 -0.86 20.42
CA PRO A 113 -4.68 -1.01 18.98
C PRO A 113 -3.73 -2.12 18.51
N PRO A 114 -4.11 -2.93 17.52
CA PRO A 114 -3.25 -3.98 16.99
C PRO A 114 -1.92 -3.39 16.52
N THR A 115 -0.83 -3.89 17.08
CA THR A 115 0.53 -3.34 16.90
C THR A 115 1.25 -3.90 15.67
N ASP A 116 0.49 -4.47 14.72
CA ASP A 116 1.04 -5.18 13.57
C ASP A 116 1.70 -4.28 12.52
N TRP A 117 1.65 -2.95 12.70
CA TRP A 117 2.24 -1.95 11.79
C TRP A 117 3.61 -1.41 12.25
N ALA A 118 4.06 -1.73 13.48
CA ALA A 118 5.31 -1.18 14.01
C ALA A 118 6.54 -1.94 13.45
N PRO A 119 7.56 -1.24 12.90
CA PRO A 119 8.81 -1.87 12.51
C PRO A 119 9.48 -2.50 13.74
N LYS A 120 9.80 -3.80 13.64
CA LYS A 120 10.37 -4.57 14.75
C LYS A 120 11.80 -4.12 15.05
N VAL A 121 12.25 -4.41 16.27
CA VAL A 121 13.61 -4.13 16.75
C VAL A 121 14.68 -4.67 15.78
N PRO A 122 15.84 -4.00 15.64
CA PRO A 122 16.88 -4.41 14.70
C PRO A 122 17.29 -5.87 14.94
N GLY A 123 17.20 -6.70 13.89
CA GLY A 123 17.54 -8.12 13.94
C GLY A 123 16.35 -9.08 13.95
N LYS A 124 15.10 -8.61 14.13
CA LYS A 124 13.90 -9.46 13.99
C LYS A 124 13.22 -9.23 12.64
N GLN A 125 13.01 -10.31 11.90
CA GLN A 125 12.35 -10.27 10.60
C GLN A 125 10.83 -10.02 10.76
N GLY A 126 10.26 -9.27 9.82
CA GLY A 126 8.87 -8.82 9.88
C GLY A 126 7.89 -9.98 9.74
N THR A 127 6.65 -9.79 10.18
CA THR A 127 5.56 -10.78 10.01
C THR A 127 5.18 -11.01 8.54
N LEU A 128 5.74 -10.19 7.63
CA LEU A 128 5.60 -10.27 6.18
C LEU A 128 6.94 -10.58 5.48
N SER A 129 7.97 -11.05 6.19
CA SER A 129 9.20 -11.51 5.54
C SER A 129 8.96 -12.87 4.87
N GLU A 130 9.62 -13.10 3.73
CA GLU A 130 9.51 -14.36 2.98
C GLU A 130 10.02 -15.59 3.76
N SER A 131 10.77 -15.32 4.83
CA SER A 131 11.32 -16.26 5.81
C SER A 131 10.40 -16.53 7.01
N TYR A 132 9.24 -15.88 7.10
CA TYR A 132 8.33 -16.04 8.23
C TYR A 132 7.83 -17.48 8.33
N GLY A 133 8.19 -18.17 9.43
CA GLY A 133 7.89 -19.59 9.63
C GLY A 133 8.91 -20.56 9.03
N LEU A 134 10.02 -20.08 8.47
CA LEU A 134 11.13 -20.90 7.93
C LEU A 134 12.38 -20.90 8.83
N GLU A 135 12.43 -20.07 9.87
CA GLU A 135 13.52 -20.09 10.85
C GLU A 135 13.22 -21.17 11.90
N GLU A 136 14.07 -22.20 11.96
CA GLU A 136 14.14 -23.11 13.11
C GLU A 136 14.60 -22.29 14.32
N ASP A 137 13.73 -22.15 15.32
CA ASP A 137 14.00 -21.38 16.53
C ASP A 137 15.27 -21.92 17.23
N PRO A 138 16.39 -21.18 17.31
CA PRO A 138 17.59 -21.64 18.00
C PRO A 138 17.50 -21.36 19.51
N THR A 139 16.30 -21.31 20.07
CA THR A 139 16.07 -20.82 21.44
C THR A 139 15.17 -21.72 22.28
N GLU A 140 15.49 -23.02 22.36
CA GLU A 140 15.01 -23.90 23.45
C GLU A 140 16.14 -24.74 24.09
N GLU A 141 17.41 -24.31 24.05
CA GLU A 141 18.50 -25.05 24.72
C GLU A 141 19.15 -24.35 25.93
N ASP A 142 18.77 -23.11 26.28
CA ASP A 142 19.49 -22.36 27.35
C ASP A 142 18.75 -22.26 28.71
N GLU A 143 17.56 -22.84 28.87
CA GLU A 143 16.85 -22.87 30.17
C GLU A 143 17.05 -24.16 30.99
N THR A 144 17.52 -25.26 30.39
CA THR A 144 17.65 -26.54 31.13
C THR A 144 19.00 -26.72 31.83
N LEU A 145 20.04 -25.96 31.46
CA LEU A 145 21.38 -26.07 32.08
C LEU A 145 21.53 -25.28 33.39
N VAL A 146 20.68 -24.30 33.67
CA VAL A 146 20.77 -23.49 34.90
C VAL A 146 20.14 -24.20 36.12
N ILE A 147 19.16 -25.09 35.90
CA ILE A 147 18.44 -25.75 37.01
C ILE A 147 19.29 -26.87 37.66
N GLN A 148 20.27 -27.45 36.96
CA GLN A 148 21.03 -28.59 37.49
C GLN A 148 22.21 -28.19 38.41
N ARG A 149 22.67 -26.93 38.37
CA ARG A 149 23.79 -26.47 39.22
C ARG A 149 23.39 -26.13 40.66
N HIS A 150 22.09 -26.12 40.98
CA HIS A 150 21.58 -25.83 42.33
C HIS A 150 21.27 -27.09 43.15
N GLN A 151 21.50 -28.31 42.62
CA GLN A 151 21.21 -29.57 43.32
C GLN A 151 22.38 -30.58 43.35
N ALA A 152 23.63 -30.14 43.21
CA ALA A 152 24.80 -30.96 43.50
C ALA A 152 25.87 -30.19 44.28
#